data_AF-F9X668-F1
#
_entry.id   AF-F9X668-F1
#
_cell.length_a   1.000
_cell.length_b   1.000
_cell.length_c   1.000
_cell.angle_alpha   90.00
_cell.angle_beta   90.00
_cell.angle_gamma   90.00
#
_symmetry.space_group_name_H-M   'P 1'
#
loop_
_entity.id
_entity.type
_entity.pdbx_description
1 polymer ?
#
loop_
_entity_poly.entity_id
_entity_poly.type
_entity_poly.pdbx_seq_one_letter_code
_entity_poly.pdbx_strand_id
1 'polypeptide(L)'
;MAPSPPTIVHLPNGQSLSVSPVFGGLSFKANDLHTPHNVFPPGWTIIINSEDDEEDDNDNDDSSSERKNHIHRYKTPTLRNDHLFISSISNPSSADFRAPTSPTRQIAMMLWATLYWYFHQPAPSPHLTTPASSSTPLEGRPKGEWRININREGIFKGRQLIPKLERMGLIASEDSSVGLDPDDGVTNAHEGWTKMFVSRRAFWQMDPRIYLFTLTPMHPNSPFPALSPAGSRPSSPSRGGPRDEDRHSHSQTRNLTSNSRSATPPPGPFHSTSHLPTYYPPPPLQYTFTNNTRHPLRPKPFRQGETIYTRYIPSLDQYLSFRVASLSKRPVPYAGPYSHSHSAAGGASSTSDASLQSGRDILRSTSQEGKSQSTGPATLSDVEYLHQWHNDERVAHSWGETGPASHQEEFLRGGLQSRHSIPLIGLWDGKPFGYFEMYWVKEDRLGGYLGGDVGDFDRGLHVLVGETEFRGAHRVKVWIDALVHACWLADSRTEVVVLEPRVDNLKLKTYLEERGFYKEREITFPHKQSNLMKIRRDGWEGPAI
;
A
#
# COMPACT_ATOMS: atom_id res chain seq x y z
N MET A 1 -30.24 21.31 -5.16
CA MET A 1 -28.83 21.03 -5.55
C MET A 1 -28.84 19.84 -6.48
N ALA A 2 -28.31 19.96 -7.70
CA ALA A 2 -28.11 18.79 -8.56
C ALA A 2 -27.21 17.77 -7.84
N PRO A 3 -27.45 16.46 -7.96
CA PRO A 3 -26.61 15.45 -7.34
C PRO A 3 -25.19 15.57 -7.93
N SER A 4 -24.20 15.76 -7.06
CA SER A 4 -22.79 15.67 -7.45
C SER A 4 -22.53 14.27 -8.04
N PRO A 5 -21.75 14.15 -9.12
CA PRO A 5 -21.44 12.84 -9.70
C PRO A 5 -20.75 11.95 -8.64
N PRO A 6 -20.96 10.63 -8.69
CA PRO A 6 -20.32 9.71 -7.76
C PRO A 6 -18.80 9.75 -7.93
N THR A 7 -18.08 9.83 -6.82
CA THR A 7 -16.61 9.75 -6.81
C THR A 7 -16.19 8.28 -6.83
N ILE A 8 -15.34 7.89 -7.78
CA ILE A 8 -14.78 6.54 -7.84
C ILE A 8 -13.48 6.50 -7.04
N VAL A 9 -13.33 5.50 -6.19
CA VAL A 9 -12.15 5.26 -5.38
C VAL A 9 -11.49 3.97 -5.86
N HIS A 10 -10.26 4.08 -6.35
CA HIS A 10 -9.45 2.96 -6.80
C HIS A 10 -8.49 2.52 -5.69
N LEU A 11 -8.63 1.28 -5.26
CA LEU A 11 -7.88 0.74 -4.13
C LEU A 11 -6.60 0.02 -4.60
N PRO A 12 -5.56 -0.06 -3.76
CA PRO A 12 -4.30 -0.76 -4.08
C PRO A 12 -4.43 -2.21 -4.55
N ASN A 13 -5.48 -2.92 -4.09
CA ASN A 13 -5.76 -4.31 -4.49
C ASN A 13 -6.48 -4.42 -5.84
N GLY A 14 -6.71 -3.29 -6.53
CA GLY A 14 -7.35 -3.23 -7.84
C GLY A 14 -8.86 -3.12 -7.83
N GLN A 15 -9.49 -3.14 -6.66
CA GLN A 15 -10.94 -2.95 -6.55
C GLN A 15 -11.32 -1.48 -6.63
N SER A 16 -12.52 -1.22 -7.11
CA SER A 16 -13.07 0.13 -7.16
C SER A 16 -14.39 0.26 -6.39
N LEU A 17 -14.55 1.40 -5.72
CA LEU A 17 -15.75 1.73 -4.94
C LEU A 17 -16.35 3.03 -5.48
N SER A 18 -17.66 3.06 -5.67
CA SER A 18 -18.41 4.28 -5.96
C SER A 18 -18.91 4.91 -4.66
N VAL A 19 -18.62 6.20 -4.46
CA VAL A 19 -19.07 6.99 -3.31
C VAL A 19 -20.11 8.00 -3.78
N SER A 20 -21.30 7.97 -3.19
CA SER A 20 -22.42 8.83 -3.59
C SER A 20 -23.15 9.41 -2.37
N PRO A 21 -23.63 10.67 -2.43
CA PRO A 21 -24.46 11.22 -1.37
C PRO A 21 -25.78 10.47 -1.20
N VAL A 22 -26.17 10.23 0.05
CA VAL A 22 -27.50 9.67 0.42
C VAL A 22 -28.13 10.53 1.52
N PHE A 23 -29.36 10.20 1.91
CA PHE A 23 -30.02 10.88 3.03
C PHE A 23 -29.19 10.71 4.30
N GLY A 24 -28.76 11.83 4.89
CA GLY A 24 -27.96 11.87 6.12
C GLY A 24 -26.47 11.55 5.96
N GLY A 25 -25.98 11.07 4.81
CA GLY A 25 -24.60 10.56 4.72
C GLY A 25 -24.07 10.29 3.32
N LEU A 26 -23.13 9.35 3.25
CA LEU A 26 -22.47 8.89 2.02
C LEU A 26 -22.59 7.37 1.90
N SER A 27 -22.94 6.87 0.72
CA SER A 27 -23.01 5.45 0.41
C SER A 27 -21.81 5.03 -0.43
N PHE A 28 -21.12 3.99 0.02
CA PHE A 28 -20.07 3.28 -0.67
C PHE A 28 -20.67 2.04 -1.32
N LYS A 29 -20.38 1.81 -2.60
CA LYS A 29 -20.82 0.63 -3.35
C LYS A 29 -19.64 0.00 -4.07
N ALA A 30 -19.50 -1.31 -3.95
CA ALA A 30 -18.48 -2.04 -4.72
C ALA A 30 -18.91 -2.14 -6.18
N ASN A 31 -18.02 -1.75 -7.11
CA ASN A 31 -18.34 -1.73 -8.54
C ASN A 31 -18.28 -3.14 -9.16
N ASP A 32 -17.39 -4.00 -8.67
CA ASP A 32 -17.08 -5.30 -9.28
C ASP A 32 -17.65 -6.48 -8.47
N LEU A 33 -18.98 -6.49 -8.23
CA LEU A 33 -19.65 -7.48 -7.38
C LEU A 33 -19.48 -8.95 -7.81
N HIS A 34 -19.26 -9.17 -9.11
CA HIS A 34 -19.19 -10.52 -9.71
C HIS A 34 -17.76 -11.03 -9.92
N THR A 35 -16.74 -10.30 -9.49
CA THR A 35 -15.37 -10.82 -9.55
C THR A 35 -15.14 -11.83 -8.41
N PRO A 36 -14.47 -12.98 -8.68
CA PRO A 36 -14.19 -14.01 -7.67
C PRO A 36 -13.27 -13.53 -6.53
N HIS A 37 -12.81 -12.28 -6.59
CA HIS A 37 -11.94 -11.64 -5.63
C HIS A 37 -12.59 -10.43 -4.94
N ASN A 38 -13.88 -10.15 -5.14
CA ASN A 38 -14.53 -9.05 -4.41
C ASN A 38 -14.47 -9.31 -2.90
N VAL A 39 -13.96 -8.32 -2.14
CA VAL A 39 -13.81 -8.43 -0.69
C VAL A 39 -14.83 -7.59 0.06
N PHE A 40 -15.44 -6.60 -0.59
CA PHE A 40 -16.37 -5.69 0.06
C PHE A 40 -17.81 -6.22 0.05
N PRO A 41 -18.60 -5.88 1.09
CA PRO A 41 -20.05 -6.04 0.97
C PRO A 41 -20.58 -5.21 -0.22
N PRO A 42 -21.78 -5.54 -0.75
CA PRO A 42 -22.41 -4.80 -1.84
C PRO A 42 -22.40 -3.28 -1.66
N GLY A 43 -22.54 -2.82 -0.42
CA GLY A 43 -22.29 -1.44 -0.06
C GLY A 43 -22.42 -1.21 1.44
N TRP A 44 -22.09 0.00 1.87
CA TRP A 44 -22.32 0.49 3.23
C TRP A 44 -22.60 1.99 3.22
N THR A 45 -23.21 2.48 4.29
CA THR A 45 -23.48 3.91 4.48
C THR A 45 -22.70 4.42 5.67
N ILE A 46 -22.06 5.57 5.50
CA ILE A 46 -21.38 6.30 6.56
C ILE A 46 -22.07 7.64 6.80
N ILE A 47 -21.91 8.14 8.02
CA ILE A 47 -22.29 9.50 8.41
C ILE A 47 -21.02 10.21 8.81
N ILE A 48 -20.82 11.41 8.25
CA ILE A 48 -19.79 12.33 8.70
C ILE A 48 -20.50 13.63 9.10
N ASN A 49 -20.23 14.07 10.32
CA ASN A 49 -20.65 15.36 10.82
C ASN A 49 -19.42 16.19 11.18
N SER A 50 -19.53 17.49 11.05
CA SER A 50 -18.47 18.44 11.41
C SER A 50 -18.97 19.28 12.58
N GLU A 51 -18.08 19.54 13.53
CA GLU A 51 -18.33 20.41 14.67
C GLU A 51 -17.66 21.76 14.42
N ASP A 52 -18.40 22.85 14.68
CA ASP A 52 -17.85 24.20 14.55
C ASP A 52 -16.80 24.43 15.67
N ASP A 53 -15.74 25.18 15.34
CA ASP A 53 -14.77 25.60 16.37
C ASP A 53 -15.51 26.45 17.42
N GLU A 54 -15.14 26.34 18.69
CA GLU A 54 -15.67 27.19 19.76
C GLU A 54 -15.37 28.66 19.42
N GLU A 55 -16.32 29.35 18.79
CA GLU A 55 -16.26 30.80 18.63
C GLU A 55 -16.48 31.41 20.02
N ASP A 56 -15.43 32.03 20.58
CA ASP A 56 -15.53 32.92 21.73
C ASP A 56 -16.34 34.16 21.31
N ASP A 57 -17.66 34.04 21.23
CA ASP A 57 -18.54 35.18 21.30
C ASP A 57 -18.36 35.81 22.69
N ASN A 58 -17.73 36.98 22.70
CA ASN A 58 -17.57 37.88 23.83
C ASN A 58 -18.93 38.46 24.27
N ASP A 59 -19.90 37.62 24.58
CA ASP A 59 -21.09 38.05 25.30
C ASP A 59 -21.03 37.49 26.72
N ASN A 60 -20.81 38.44 27.64
CA ASN A 60 -21.08 38.33 29.05
C ASN A 60 -22.47 37.71 29.25
N ASP A 61 -22.55 36.42 29.54
CA ASP A 61 -23.68 35.92 30.31
C ASP A 61 -23.24 34.81 31.26
N ASP A 62 -23.37 35.16 32.52
CA ASP A 62 -23.03 34.40 33.71
C ASP A 62 -24.12 33.33 33.91
N SER A 63 -24.04 32.23 33.15
CA SER A 63 -24.83 31.02 33.44
C SER A 63 -24.11 29.75 33.03
N SER A 64 -23.95 28.86 34.00
CA SER A 64 -23.28 27.55 33.91
C SER A 64 -24.14 26.51 33.18
N SER A 65 -24.51 26.77 31.93
CA SER A 65 -25.07 25.76 31.03
C SER A 65 -24.01 25.31 30.03
N GLU A 66 -23.70 24.02 30.01
CA GLU A 66 -22.81 23.39 29.02
C GLU A 66 -23.14 23.89 27.61
N ARG A 67 -22.26 24.72 27.04
CA ARG A 67 -22.41 25.24 25.67
C ARG A 67 -22.35 24.03 24.73
N LYS A 68 -23.46 23.73 24.06
CA LYS A 68 -23.54 22.61 23.10
C LYS A 68 -22.92 23.04 21.78
N ASN A 69 -21.79 22.44 21.44
CA ASN A 69 -21.14 22.65 20.15
C ASN A 69 -22.10 22.34 19.00
N HIS A 70 -22.11 23.19 17.98
CA HIS A 70 -23.01 23.06 16.85
C HIS A 70 -22.50 21.98 15.89
N ILE A 71 -23.23 20.87 15.79
CA ILE A 71 -22.93 19.78 14.87
C ILE A 71 -23.69 20.00 13.57
N HIS A 72 -22.97 20.07 12.46
CA HIS A 72 -23.54 20.25 11.14
C HIS A 72 -23.11 19.14 10.16
N ARG A 73 -23.80 19.08 9.02
CA ARG A 73 -23.52 18.08 7.99
C ARG A 73 -22.17 18.35 7.33
N TYR A 74 -21.36 17.31 7.18
CA TYR A 74 -20.10 17.34 6.45
C TYR A 74 -20.27 17.92 5.03
N LYS A 75 -19.40 18.87 4.69
CA LYS A 75 -19.29 19.47 3.35
C LYS A 75 -17.88 19.31 2.79
N THR A 76 -16.88 19.68 3.59
CA THR A 76 -15.45 19.59 3.31
C THR A 76 -14.73 19.13 4.57
N PRO A 77 -13.55 18.50 4.45
CA PRO A 77 -12.79 18.10 5.63
C PRO A 77 -12.48 19.26 6.55
N THR A 78 -12.62 19.04 7.86
CA THR A 78 -12.04 19.92 8.90
C THR A 78 -10.71 19.36 9.38
N LEU A 79 -9.94 20.18 10.10
CA LEU A 79 -8.63 19.74 10.58
C LEU A 79 -8.76 18.68 11.70
N ARG A 80 -9.72 18.82 12.63
CA ARG A 80 -9.87 17.94 13.79
C ARG A 80 -11.30 17.64 14.24
N ASN A 81 -12.30 18.26 13.62
CA ASN A 81 -13.67 18.33 14.14
C ASN A 81 -14.64 17.48 13.32
N ASP A 82 -14.13 16.59 12.47
CA ASP A 82 -14.95 15.65 11.70
C ASP A 82 -15.17 14.38 12.51
N HIS A 83 -16.41 13.92 12.55
CA HIS A 83 -16.87 12.75 13.30
C HIS A 83 -17.50 11.74 12.35
N LEU A 84 -16.93 10.53 12.32
CA LEU A 84 -17.32 9.44 11.43
C LEU A 84 -17.90 8.26 12.20
N PHE A 85 -18.99 7.71 11.68
CA PHE A 85 -19.41 6.34 11.99
C PHE A 85 -20.05 5.65 10.78
N ILE A 86 -20.03 4.32 10.77
CA ILE A 86 -20.74 3.52 9.76
C ILE A 86 -22.16 3.25 10.27
N SER A 87 -23.17 3.76 9.57
CA SER A 87 -24.58 3.65 9.99
C SER A 87 -25.22 2.33 9.61
N SER A 88 -24.90 1.78 8.44
CA SER A 88 -25.50 0.54 7.93
C SER A 88 -24.62 -0.18 6.92
N ILE A 89 -24.84 -1.48 6.78
CA ILE A 89 -24.17 -2.38 5.82
C ILE A 89 -25.25 -3.02 4.96
N SER A 90 -25.09 -2.99 3.63
CA SER A 90 -25.94 -3.71 2.70
C SER A 90 -25.46 -5.15 2.62
N ASN A 91 -26.28 -6.10 3.06
CA ASN A 91 -25.99 -7.52 2.93
C ASN A 91 -26.65 -8.09 1.65
N PRO A 92 -25.95 -8.95 0.88
CA PRO A 92 -26.58 -9.66 -0.23
C PRO A 92 -27.66 -10.62 0.30
N SER A 93 -28.56 -11.09 -0.58
CA SER A 93 -29.47 -12.19 -0.24
C SER A 93 -28.66 -13.41 0.22
N SER A 94 -29.12 -14.06 1.28
CA SER A 94 -28.43 -15.18 1.96
C SER A 94 -28.21 -16.43 1.09
N ALA A 95 -28.62 -16.42 -0.17
CA ALA A 95 -28.45 -17.51 -1.13
C ALA A 95 -27.05 -17.52 -1.78
N ASP A 96 -26.38 -16.37 -1.89
CA ASP A 96 -25.18 -16.23 -2.74
C ASP A 96 -23.84 -16.17 -1.97
N PHE A 97 -23.87 -15.83 -0.67
CA PHE A 97 -22.65 -15.66 0.16
C PHE A 97 -22.84 -16.16 1.61
N ARG A 98 -21.80 -16.77 2.20
CA ARG A 98 -21.76 -17.08 3.65
C ARG A 98 -21.60 -15.78 4.44
N ALA A 99 -22.11 -15.77 5.67
CA ALA A 99 -21.81 -14.71 6.63
C ALA A 99 -20.27 -14.53 6.75
N PRO A 100 -19.78 -13.29 6.94
CA PRO A 100 -18.35 -13.01 6.99
C PRO A 100 -17.65 -13.91 8.02
N THR A 101 -16.55 -14.57 7.64
CA THR A 101 -15.76 -15.42 8.55
C THR A 101 -15.29 -14.63 9.79
N SER A 102 -15.12 -13.31 9.65
CA SER A 102 -14.90 -12.40 10.77
C SER A 102 -15.59 -11.04 10.52
N PRO A 103 -16.73 -10.76 11.16
CA PRO A 103 -17.42 -9.47 11.05
C PRO A 103 -16.53 -8.28 11.41
N THR A 104 -15.68 -8.41 12.43
CA THR A 104 -14.73 -7.35 12.83
C THR A 104 -13.76 -6.99 11.71
N ARG A 105 -13.21 -7.98 11.00
CA ARG A 105 -12.26 -7.69 9.91
C ARG A 105 -12.94 -7.05 8.71
N GLN A 106 -14.17 -7.46 8.39
CA GLN A 106 -14.96 -6.81 7.33
C GLN A 106 -15.21 -5.34 7.67
N ILE A 107 -15.58 -5.04 8.92
CA ILE A 107 -15.77 -3.67 9.39
C ILE A 107 -14.46 -2.86 9.34
N ALA A 108 -13.34 -3.45 9.76
CA ALA A 108 -12.03 -2.81 9.68
C ALA A 108 -11.65 -2.45 8.24
N MET A 109 -11.90 -3.35 7.29
CA MET A 109 -11.67 -3.13 5.87
C MET A 109 -12.58 -2.02 5.30
N MET A 110 -13.87 -1.99 5.67
CA MET A 110 -14.79 -0.92 5.28
C MET A 110 -14.35 0.44 5.84
N LEU A 111 -13.94 0.48 7.11
CA LEU A 111 -13.42 1.69 7.74
C LEU A 111 -12.12 2.13 7.06
N TRP A 112 -11.19 1.22 6.78
CA TRP A 112 -9.95 1.53 6.06
C TRP A 112 -10.24 2.10 4.67
N ALA A 113 -11.16 1.50 3.90
CA ALA A 113 -11.53 2.02 2.57
C ALA A 113 -12.25 3.37 2.64
N THR A 114 -13.03 3.60 3.70
CA THR A 114 -13.66 4.89 3.99
C THR A 114 -12.61 5.97 4.29
N LEU A 115 -11.63 5.65 5.15
CA LEU A 115 -10.52 6.54 5.50
C LEU A 115 -9.62 6.81 4.29
N TYR A 116 -9.41 5.80 3.43
CA TYR A 116 -8.74 5.96 2.15
C TYR A 116 -9.44 7.05 1.34
N TRP A 117 -10.75 6.95 1.10
CA TRP A 117 -11.50 8.01 0.41
C TRP A 117 -11.41 9.38 1.09
N TYR A 118 -11.54 9.42 2.42
CA TYR A 118 -11.55 10.67 3.20
C TYR A 118 -10.20 11.40 3.10
N PHE A 119 -9.08 10.70 3.24
CA PHE A 119 -7.75 11.31 3.12
C PHE A 119 -7.30 11.59 1.68
N HIS A 120 -8.13 11.27 0.68
CA HIS A 120 -7.99 11.77 -0.70
C HIS A 120 -8.76 13.06 -0.95
N GLN A 121 -9.58 13.52 0.00
CA GLN A 121 -10.25 14.81 -0.15
C GLN A 121 -9.24 15.96 -0.09
N PRO A 122 -9.57 17.15 -0.62
CA PRO A 122 -8.73 18.33 -0.48
C PRO A 122 -8.39 18.59 0.99
N ALA A 123 -7.10 18.70 1.30
CA ALA A 123 -6.65 18.85 2.68
C ALA A 123 -7.12 20.22 3.25
N PRO A 124 -7.58 20.25 4.52
CA PRO A 124 -7.91 21.50 5.19
C PRO A 124 -6.63 22.33 5.45
N SER A 125 -6.80 23.60 5.83
CA SER A 125 -5.68 24.41 6.31
C SER A 125 -5.01 23.71 7.49
N PRO A 126 -3.67 23.56 7.49
CA PRO A 126 -2.98 22.94 8.62
C PRO A 126 -2.88 23.88 9.82
N HIS A 127 -3.18 25.17 9.66
CA HIS A 127 -2.95 26.18 10.70
C HIS A 127 -4.09 26.18 11.72
N LEU A 128 -3.73 26.10 12.99
CA LEU A 128 -4.64 26.19 14.13
C LEU A 128 -4.88 27.66 14.50
N THR A 129 -6.14 27.99 14.75
CA THR A 129 -6.53 29.27 15.35
C THR A 129 -6.75 29.05 16.83
N THR A 130 -5.93 29.69 17.66
CA THR A 130 -6.08 29.68 19.12
C THR A 130 -6.08 31.14 19.60
N PRO A 131 -6.61 31.43 20.81
CA PRO A 131 -6.52 32.77 21.38
C PRO A 131 -5.07 33.30 21.40
N ALA A 132 -4.10 32.41 21.66
CA ALA A 132 -2.67 32.72 21.67
C ALA A 132 -2.06 32.97 20.26
N SER A 133 -2.67 32.45 19.19
CA SER A 133 -2.21 32.66 17.80
C SER A 133 -2.98 33.74 17.05
N SER A 134 -3.91 34.44 17.72
CA SER A 134 -4.77 35.47 17.13
C SER A 134 -3.99 36.60 16.44
N SER A 135 -2.90 37.07 17.06
CA SER A 135 -1.99 38.09 16.52
C SER A 135 -0.89 37.55 15.60
N THR A 136 -0.75 36.23 15.48
CA THR A 136 0.26 35.59 14.63
C THR A 136 -0.23 35.53 13.18
N PRO A 137 0.57 35.99 12.20
CA PRO A 137 0.25 35.83 10.78
C PRO A 137 -0.02 34.36 10.43
N LEU A 138 -0.93 34.11 9.49
CA LEU A 138 -1.42 32.76 9.17
C LEU A 138 -0.29 31.75 8.96
N GLU A 139 0.75 32.10 8.21
CA GLU A 139 1.90 31.22 7.91
C GLU A 139 2.76 30.87 9.14
N GLY A 140 2.74 31.71 10.16
CA GLY A 140 3.46 31.51 11.42
C GLY A 140 2.61 30.83 12.50
N ARG A 141 1.31 30.58 12.25
CA ARG A 141 0.43 29.94 13.23
C ARG A 141 0.84 28.48 13.47
N PRO A 142 0.59 27.92 14.66
CA PRO A 142 0.84 26.52 14.95
C PRO A 142 0.15 25.62 13.92
N LYS A 143 0.82 24.54 13.50
CA LYS A 143 0.24 23.55 12.58
C LYS A 143 -0.33 22.38 13.37
N GLY A 144 -1.58 22.04 13.09
CA GLY A 144 -2.26 20.86 13.59
C GLY A 144 -2.15 19.70 12.61
N GLU A 145 -2.44 18.52 13.12
CA GLU A 145 -2.53 17.30 12.33
C GLU A 145 -3.98 17.11 11.84
N TRP A 146 -4.14 16.81 10.54
CA TRP A 146 -5.44 16.46 9.97
C TRP A 146 -5.87 15.07 10.45
N ARG A 147 -6.93 15.03 11.26
CA ARG A 147 -7.50 13.80 11.82
C ARG A 147 -9.03 13.80 11.75
N ILE A 148 -9.60 12.61 11.86
CA ILE A 148 -11.04 12.38 11.95
C ILE A 148 -11.36 11.53 13.18
N ASN A 149 -12.38 11.92 13.93
CA ASN A 149 -12.86 11.22 15.11
C ASN A 149 -13.76 10.04 14.70
N ILE A 150 -13.62 8.91 15.39
CA ILE A 150 -14.39 7.69 15.14
C ILE A 150 -15.40 7.53 16.28
N ASN A 151 -16.65 7.90 16.01
CA ASN A 151 -17.71 7.88 17.01
C ASN A 151 -18.19 6.45 17.26
N ARG A 152 -18.49 6.15 18.53
CA ARG A 152 -19.08 4.88 18.95
C ARG A 152 -20.59 4.83 18.65
N GLU A 153 -20.92 4.96 17.38
CA GLU A 153 -22.28 5.02 16.85
C GLU A 153 -22.51 4.02 15.72
N GLY A 154 -23.77 3.83 15.30
CA GLY A 154 -24.14 2.84 14.29
C GLY A 154 -23.59 1.45 14.63
N ILE A 155 -22.83 0.87 13.70
CA ILE A 155 -22.23 -0.46 13.88
C ILE A 155 -21.11 -0.48 14.94
N PHE A 156 -20.51 0.67 15.27
CA PHE A 156 -19.41 0.78 16.23
C PHE A 156 -19.86 0.67 17.70
N LYS A 157 -21.18 0.66 17.97
CA LYS A 157 -21.74 0.49 19.32
C LYS A 157 -21.35 -0.82 20.01
N GLY A 158 -20.99 -1.86 19.23
CA GLY A 158 -20.62 -3.17 19.75
C GLY A 158 -19.49 -3.10 20.78
N ARG A 159 -19.71 -3.70 21.96
CA ARG A 159 -18.82 -3.63 23.14
C ARG A 159 -17.34 -3.90 22.83
N GLN A 160 -17.07 -4.87 21.96
CA GLN A 160 -15.72 -5.37 21.69
C GLN A 160 -15.13 -4.88 20.36
N LEU A 161 -15.85 -4.05 19.60
CA LEU A 161 -15.44 -3.67 18.26
C LEU A 161 -14.35 -2.60 18.27
N ILE A 162 -14.59 -1.47 18.95
CA ILE A 162 -13.62 -0.37 19.07
C ILE A 162 -12.27 -0.86 19.63
N PRO A 163 -12.20 -1.62 20.75
CA PRO A 163 -10.93 -2.17 21.24
C PRO A 163 -10.23 -3.11 20.25
N LYS A 164 -10.97 -3.81 19.39
CA LYS A 164 -10.35 -4.64 18.35
C LYS A 164 -9.81 -3.80 17.21
N LEU A 165 -10.48 -2.72 16.82
CA LEU A 165 -10.01 -1.80 15.78
C LEU A 165 -8.73 -1.07 16.23
N GLU A 166 -8.66 -0.66 17.50
CA GLU A 166 -7.47 -0.07 18.11
C GLU A 166 -6.31 -1.08 18.10
N ARG A 167 -6.53 -2.31 18.60
CA ARG A 167 -5.50 -3.38 18.58
C ARG A 167 -5.06 -3.82 17.18
N MET A 168 -5.90 -3.57 16.16
CA MET A 168 -5.53 -3.78 14.75
C MET A 168 -4.66 -2.64 14.19
N GLY A 169 -4.52 -1.53 14.94
CA GLY A 169 -3.77 -0.34 14.55
C GLY A 169 -4.54 0.59 13.62
N LEU A 170 -5.87 0.48 13.52
CA LEU A 170 -6.68 1.28 12.59
C LEU A 170 -7.16 2.60 13.20
N ILE A 171 -7.36 2.63 14.52
CA ILE A 171 -7.80 3.80 15.29
C ILE A 171 -6.91 3.95 16.53
N ALA A 172 -6.81 5.14 17.08
CA ALA A 172 -6.01 5.45 18.26
C ALA A 172 -6.79 6.31 19.26
N SER A 173 -6.29 6.37 20.50
CA SER A 173 -6.75 7.30 21.54
C SER A 173 -5.54 8.07 22.09
N GLU A 174 -5.76 9.30 22.54
CA GLU A 174 -4.75 10.08 23.29
C GLU A 174 -4.73 9.67 24.77
N ASP A 175 -5.81 9.05 25.25
CA ASP A 175 -5.90 8.52 26.60
C ASP A 175 -5.25 7.13 26.67
N SER A 176 -4.07 7.07 27.29
CA SER A 176 -3.35 5.82 27.56
C SER A 176 -3.56 5.29 28.98
N SER A 177 -4.51 5.86 29.73
CA SER A 177 -4.80 5.39 31.08
C SER A 177 -5.52 4.03 31.05
N VAL A 178 -5.34 3.26 32.12
CA VAL A 178 -6.00 1.94 32.27
C VAL A 178 -7.49 2.10 32.62
N GLY A 179 -7.89 3.25 33.17
CA GLY A 179 -9.19 3.45 33.78
C GLY A 179 -9.28 2.93 35.23
N LEU A 180 -10.31 3.38 35.96
CA LEU A 180 -10.60 2.94 37.33
C LEU A 180 -11.72 1.88 37.37
N ASP A 181 -12.54 1.80 36.33
CA ASP A 181 -13.59 0.80 36.21
C ASP A 181 -13.02 -0.52 35.69
N PRO A 182 -13.03 -1.61 36.48
CA PRO A 182 -12.56 -2.92 36.02
C PRO A 182 -13.38 -3.48 34.84
N ASP A 183 -14.58 -2.95 34.60
CA ASP A 183 -15.45 -3.33 33.49
C ASP A 183 -15.32 -2.41 32.25
N ASP A 184 -14.41 -1.44 32.27
CA ASP A 184 -14.19 -0.52 31.15
C ASP A 184 -13.73 -1.26 29.88
N GLY A 185 -14.43 -1.03 28.77
CA GLY A 185 -14.24 -1.76 27.52
C GLY A 185 -14.81 -3.18 27.51
N VAL A 186 -15.41 -3.67 28.62
CA VAL A 186 -16.04 -4.99 28.71
C VAL A 186 -17.56 -4.88 28.71
N THR A 187 -18.15 -4.16 29.67
CA THR A 187 -19.62 -4.02 29.81
C THR A 187 -20.10 -2.58 29.60
N ASN A 188 -19.33 -1.62 30.09
CA ASN A 188 -19.45 -0.18 29.82
C ASN A 188 -18.16 0.27 29.12
N ALA A 189 -18.23 1.28 28.25
CA ALA A 189 -16.99 1.93 27.85
C ALA A 189 -17.09 3.39 28.28
N HIS A 190 -16.17 3.77 29.15
CA HIS A 190 -15.97 5.13 29.61
C HIS A 190 -15.46 6.02 28.46
N GLU A 191 -15.22 7.28 28.81
CA GLU A 191 -14.73 8.33 27.93
C GLU A 191 -13.46 7.95 27.14
N GLY A 192 -12.61 7.07 27.69
CA GLY A 192 -11.39 6.60 27.03
C GLY A 192 -11.63 5.90 25.69
N TRP A 193 -12.80 5.27 25.50
CA TRP A 193 -13.19 4.58 24.26
C TRP A 193 -14.14 5.38 23.37
N THR A 194 -14.52 6.60 23.77
CA THR A 194 -15.35 7.50 22.97
C THR A 194 -14.52 8.50 22.17
N LYS A 195 -13.31 8.82 22.65
CA LYS A 195 -12.36 9.76 22.03
C LYS A 195 -11.36 9.05 21.09
N MET A 196 -11.89 8.26 20.16
CA MET A 196 -11.07 7.55 19.18
C MET A 196 -10.87 8.40 17.93
N PHE A 197 -9.71 8.34 17.30
CA PHE A 197 -9.44 9.08 16.06
C PHE A 197 -8.49 8.33 15.13
N VAL A 198 -8.39 8.82 13.89
CA VAL A 198 -7.36 8.44 12.92
C VAL A 198 -6.74 9.70 12.34
N SER A 199 -5.42 9.81 12.37
CA SER A 199 -4.71 10.89 11.70
C SER A 199 -4.31 10.51 10.28
N ARG A 200 -4.22 11.51 9.39
CA ARG A 200 -3.78 11.32 8.00
C ARG A 200 -2.39 10.68 7.96
N ARG A 201 -1.46 11.18 8.78
CA ARG A 201 -0.07 10.72 8.79
C ARG A 201 0.00 9.25 9.20
N ALA A 202 -0.72 8.87 10.26
CA ALA A 202 -0.78 7.49 10.71
C ALA A 202 -1.42 6.58 9.65
N PHE A 203 -2.55 7.01 9.06
CA PHE A 203 -3.27 6.25 8.03
C PHE A 203 -2.37 5.84 6.85
N TRP A 204 -1.60 6.79 6.32
CA TRP A 204 -0.70 6.52 5.18
C TRP A 204 0.51 5.65 5.52
N GLN A 205 0.73 5.34 6.80
CA GLN A 205 1.78 4.44 7.23
C GLN A 205 1.22 3.06 7.65
N MET A 206 -0.10 2.88 7.58
CA MET A 206 -0.75 1.59 7.80
C MET A 206 -0.61 0.70 6.57
N ASP A 207 -0.16 -0.54 6.76
CA ASP A 207 -0.05 -1.48 5.65
C ASP A 207 -1.43 -1.92 5.14
N PRO A 208 -1.80 -1.63 3.88
CA PRO A 208 -3.09 -2.00 3.34
C PRO A 208 -3.32 -3.52 3.32
N ARG A 209 -2.26 -4.34 3.32
CA ARG A 209 -2.35 -5.83 3.35
C ARG A 209 -2.93 -6.37 4.66
N ILE A 210 -2.98 -5.56 5.71
CA ILE A 210 -3.66 -5.88 6.97
C ILE A 210 -5.18 -5.88 6.77
N TYR A 211 -5.68 -4.97 5.92
CA TYR A 211 -7.10 -4.64 5.80
C TYR A 211 -7.73 -5.13 4.49
N LEU A 212 -7.00 -5.09 3.38
CA LEU A 212 -7.44 -5.49 2.04
C LEU A 212 -7.08 -6.95 1.74
N PHE A 213 -7.69 -7.90 2.46
CA PHE A 213 -7.46 -9.34 2.26
C PHE A 213 -8.67 -10.01 1.58
N THR A 214 -8.43 -11.09 0.83
CA THR A 214 -9.47 -11.82 0.10
C THR A 214 -10.45 -12.51 1.05
N LEU A 215 -11.75 -12.48 0.76
CA LEU A 215 -12.74 -13.32 1.45
C LEU A 215 -12.80 -14.71 0.82
N THR A 216 -13.11 -15.74 1.61
CA THR A 216 -13.20 -17.13 1.13
C THR A 216 -14.42 -17.32 0.23
N PRO A 217 -14.26 -17.73 -1.05
CA PRO A 217 -15.38 -17.94 -1.96
C PRO A 217 -16.23 -19.16 -1.56
N MET A 218 -17.54 -19.09 -1.82
CA MET A 218 -18.44 -20.26 -1.75
C MET A 218 -18.23 -21.12 -3.00
N HIS A 219 -17.69 -22.33 -2.86
CA HIS A 219 -17.91 -23.38 -3.85
C HIS A 219 -19.08 -24.26 -3.40
N PRO A 220 -20.21 -24.31 -4.14
CA PRO A 220 -21.26 -25.29 -3.88
C PRO A 220 -20.85 -26.74 -4.24
N ASN A 221 -19.84 -26.92 -5.09
CA ASN A 221 -19.46 -28.23 -5.67
C ASN A 221 -17.95 -28.53 -5.61
N SER A 222 -17.28 -28.30 -4.48
CA SER A 222 -15.97 -28.93 -4.24
C SER A 222 -16.17 -30.32 -3.64
N PRO A 223 -15.67 -31.42 -4.26
CA PRO A 223 -15.72 -32.75 -3.66
C PRO A 223 -14.76 -32.93 -2.49
N PHE A 224 -13.99 -31.88 -2.13
CA PHE A 224 -13.06 -31.90 -1.01
C PHE A 224 -13.69 -31.18 0.20
N PRO A 225 -13.84 -31.86 1.36
CA PRO A 225 -14.26 -31.21 2.60
C PRO A 225 -13.29 -30.09 2.96
N ALA A 226 -13.84 -28.95 3.39
CA ALA A 226 -13.07 -27.87 3.99
C ALA A 226 -12.23 -28.46 5.14
N LEU A 227 -10.91 -28.47 4.98
CA LEU A 227 -9.99 -28.89 6.02
C LEU A 227 -10.12 -27.90 7.18
N SER A 228 -10.82 -28.31 8.23
CA SER A 228 -10.75 -27.67 9.54
C SER A 228 -9.29 -27.62 10.02
N PRO A 229 -8.90 -26.62 10.84
CA PRO A 229 -7.52 -26.49 11.29
C PRO A 229 -7.21 -27.70 12.19
N ALA A 230 -6.32 -28.57 11.73
CA ALA A 230 -5.82 -29.67 12.54
C ALA A 230 -5.24 -29.11 13.85
N GLY A 231 -5.76 -29.58 14.98
CA GLY A 231 -5.22 -29.28 16.30
C GLY A 231 -3.78 -29.76 16.38
N SER A 232 -2.85 -28.82 16.34
CA SER A 232 -1.43 -29.08 16.51
C SER A 232 -1.13 -29.36 17.99
N ARG A 233 -1.11 -30.63 18.39
CA ARG A 233 -0.23 -31.10 19.45
C ARG A 233 1.02 -31.67 18.79
N PRO A 234 2.22 -31.12 19.02
CA PRO A 234 3.44 -31.79 18.62
C PRO A 234 3.76 -32.88 19.65
N SER A 235 3.61 -34.15 19.28
CA SER A 235 4.27 -35.24 20.02
C SER A 235 5.77 -35.19 19.72
N SER A 236 6.57 -34.95 20.75
CA SER A 236 8.03 -34.87 20.73
C SER A 236 8.69 -36.12 20.10
N PRO A 237 9.87 -35.99 19.44
CA PRO A 237 10.59 -37.14 18.93
C PRO A 237 11.32 -37.85 20.07
N SER A 238 10.84 -39.03 20.46
CA SER A 238 11.57 -39.95 21.34
C SER A 238 12.68 -40.67 20.56
N ARG A 239 13.85 -40.74 21.19
CA ARG A 239 15.14 -41.21 20.68
C ARG A 239 15.31 -42.71 21.00
N GLY A 240 15.57 -43.54 19.99
CA GLY A 240 16.30 -44.81 20.15
C GLY A 240 15.59 -46.11 19.73
N GLY A 241 16.28 -46.90 18.89
CA GLY A 241 16.25 -48.37 18.91
C GLY A 241 15.59 -49.08 17.71
N PRO A 242 16.12 -50.20 17.20
CA PRO A 242 16.00 -50.59 15.78
C PRO A 242 15.11 -51.82 15.49
N ARG A 243 14.78 -51.95 14.18
CA ARG A 243 14.60 -53.17 13.37
C ARG A 243 13.48 -54.16 13.73
N ASP A 244 12.49 -54.27 12.85
CA ASP A 244 12.39 -55.31 11.78
C ASP A 244 10.94 -55.45 11.26
N GLU A 245 10.87 -55.54 9.92
CA GLU A 245 9.99 -56.32 9.02
C GLU A 245 8.58 -56.71 9.55
N ASP A 246 7.47 -56.51 8.83
CA ASP A 246 7.22 -57.11 7.53
C ASP A 246 5.89 -56.61 6.88
N ARG A 247 5.88 -56.63 5.54
CA ARG A 247 4.77 -56.83 4.57
C ARG A 247 3.39 -56.17 4.80
N HIS A 248 2.99 -55.29 3.87
CA HIS A 248 2.03 -55.60 2.80
C HIS A 248 1.81 -54.45 1.78
N SER A 249 2.25 -54.71 0.54
CA SER A 249 1.63 -54.42 -0.78
C SER A 249 0.86 -53.12 -1.10
N HIS A 250 1.35 -52.47 -2.16
CA HIS A 250 0.62 -51.84 -3.29
C HIS A 250 -0.18 -50.53 -3.08
N SER A 251 0.45 -49.40 -3.38
CA SER A 251 0.39 -48.81 -4.74
C SER A 251 1.24 -47.54 -4.79
N GLN A 252 2.28 -47.56 -5.64
CA GLN A 252 2.97 -46.36 -6.04
C GLN A 252 2.03 -45.53 -6.90
N THR A 253 1.55 -44.41 -6.39
CA THR A 253 1.16 -43.28 -7.24
C THR A 253 2.17 -42.18 -7.06
N ARG A 254 3.17 -42.23 -7.93
CA ARG A 254 3.98 -41.09 -8.33
C ARG A 254 3.03 -39.99 -8.79
N ASN A 255 2.79 -38.97 -7.97
CA ASN A 255 2.40 -37.66 -8.48
C ASN A 255 3.63 -36.77 -8.50
N LEU A 256 4.48 -37.07 -9.48
CA LEU A 256 5.26 -36.07 -10.19
C LEU A 256 4.28 -34.97 -10.58
N THR A 257 4.42 -33.78 -10.00
CA THR A 257 3.75 -32.60 -10.50
C THR A 257 4.16 -32.43 -11.96
N SER A 258 3.19 -32.60 -12.84
CA SER A 258 3.35 -32.42 -14.26
C SER A 258 3.80 -30.98 -14.51
N ASN A 259 4.98 -30.88 -15.11
CA ASN A 259 5.53 -29.69 -15.73
C ASN A 259 4.55 -29.19 -16.82
N SER A 260 3.59 -28.35 -16.45
CA SER A 260 2.96 -27.40 -17.37
C SER A 260 3.70 -26.07 -17.26
N ARG A 261 4.60 -25.84 -18.23
CA ARG A 261 5.44 -24.64 -18.37
C ARG A 261 4.64 -23.41 -18.86
N SER A 262 3.54 -23.06 -18.18
CA SER A 262 2.97 -21.72 -18.26
C SER A 262 3.26 -21.02 -16.94
N ALA A 263 4.24 -20.11 -16.95
CA ALA A 263 4.51 -19.26 -15.80
C ALA A 263 3.31 -18.34 -15.57
N THR A 264 2.36 -18.77 -14.73
CA THR A 264 1.36 -17.87 -14.17
C THR A 264 2.11 -16.78 -13.41
N PRO A 265 1.80 -15.49 -13.65
CA PRO A 265 2.49 -14.41 -12.96
C PRO A 265 2.38 -14.60 -11.44
N PRO A 266 3.43 -14.25 -10.67
CA PRO A 266 3.37 -14.34 -9.23
C PRO A 266 2.17 -13.54 -8.72
N PRO A 267 1.37 -14.10 -7.80
CA PRO A 267 0.20 -13.41 -7.29
C PRO A 267 0.59 -12.08 -6.62
N GLY A 268 -0.25 -11.05 -6.77
CA GLY A 268 0.01 -9.72 -6.23
C GLY A 268 0.07 -9.68 -4.69
N PRO A 269 0.50 -8.55 -4.09
CA PRO A 269 0.81 -8.45 -2.66
C PRO A 269 -0.39 -8.66 -1.72
N PHE A 270 -1.61 -8.54 -2.26
CA PHE A 270 -2.88 -8.73 -1.54
C PHE A 270 -3.46 -10.14 -1.67
N HIS A 271 -2.82 -11.03 -2.43
CA HIS A 271 -3.30 -12.38 -2.64
C HIS A 271 -2.93 -13.31 -1.49
N SER A 272 -3.93 -13.99 -0.94
CA SER A 272 -3.78 -14.99 0.11
C SER A 272 -4.67 -16.19 -0.18
N THR A 273 -4.07 -17.39 -0.28
CA THR A 273 -4.83 -18.64 -0.47
C THR A 273 -5.61 -19.04 0.78
N SER A 274 -5.18 -18.56 1.96
CA SER A 274 -5.88 -18.77 3.23
C SER A 274 -6.91 -17.69 3.54
N HIS A 275 -7.05 -16.67 2.69
CA HIS A 275 -7.97 -15.55 2.91
C HIS A 275 -7.72 -14.78 4.22
N LEU A 276 -6.48 -14.82 4.69
CA LEU A 276 -6.00 -14.06 5.85
C LEU A 276 -5.07 -12.92 5.39
N PRO A 277 -4.94 -11.84 6.19
CA PRO A 277 -3.96 -10.80 5.94
C PRO A 277 -2.57 -11.34 5.68
N THR A 278 -1.88 -10.77 4.70
CA THR A 278 -0.53 -11.18 4.28
C THR A 278 0.58 -10.43 5.01
N TYR A 279 0.22 -9.49 5.88
CA TYR A 279 1.16 -8.77 6.74
C TYR A 279 1.24 -9.41 8.12
N TYR A 280 2.47 -9.55 8.61
CA TYR A 280 2.77 -10.07 9.94
C TYR A 280 3.69 -9.07 10.67
N PRO A 281 3.54 -8.90 11.99
CA PRO A 281 4.43 -8.04 12.76
C PRO A 281 5.88 -8.52 12.64
N PRO A 282 6.87 -7.60 12.66
CA PRO A 282 8.26 -8.01 12.55
C PRO A 282 8.68 -8.96 13.68
N PRO A 283 9.43 -10.04 13.38
CA PRO A 283 9.90 -10.96 14.41
C PRO A 283 10.94 -10.29 15.33
N PRO A 284 11.19 -10.86 16.53
CA PRO A 284 12.28 -10.44 17.39
C PRO A 284 13.61 -10.32 16.65
N LEU A 285 14.39 -9.29 16.98
CA LEU A 285 15.62 -8.97 16.26
C LEU A 285 16.68 -10.07 16.42
N GLN A 286 17.15 -10.56 15.28
CA GLN A 286 18.36 -11.38 15.17
C GLN A 286 19.39 -10.58 14.40
N TYR A 287 20.67 -10.80 14.69
CA TYR A 287 21.76 -10.06 14.07
C TYR A 287 22.68 -10.99 13.30
N THR A 288 23.28 -10.45 12.25
CA THR A 288 24.30 -11.11 11.45
C THR A 288 25.39 -10.10 11.07
N PHE A 289 26.41 -10.58 10.38
CA PHE A 289 27.49 -9.75 9.86
C PHE A 289 27.60 -9.91 8.35
N THR A 290 27.66 -8.79 7.64
CA THR A 290 28.03 -8.72 6.23
C THR A 290 29.15 -7.70 6.09
N ASN A 291 30.26 -8.06 5.43
CA ASN A 291 31.42 -7.17 5.24
C ASN A 291 31.86 -6.46 6.53
N ASN A 292 32.02 -7.23 7.63
CA ASN A 292 32.36 -6.75 8.98
C ASN A 292 31.38 -5.74 9.60
N THR A 293 30.21 -5.53 9.00
CA THR A 293 29.16 -4.67 9.55
C THR A 293 28.10 -5.54 10.23
N ARG A 294 27.83 -5.26 11.51
CA ARG A 294 26.75 -5.91 12.26
C ARG A 294 25.42 -5.25 11.90
N HIS A 295 24.44 -6.04 11.48
CA HIS A 295 23.11 -5.54 11.14
C HIS A 295 22.02 -6.58 11.46
N PRO A 296 20.74 -6.19 11.52
CA PRO A 296 19.65 -7.15 11.65
C PRO A 296 19.63 -8.15 10.49
N LEU A 297 19.26 -9.38 10.78
CA LEU A 297 19.01 -10.39 9.75
C LEU A 297 17.85 -9.91 8.85
N ARG A 298 18.14 -9.68 7.57
CA ARG A 298 17.17 -9.18 6.60
C ARG A 298 16.21 -10.30 6.16
N PRO A 299 14.91 -10.00 5.97
CA PRO A 299 13.98 -10.98 5.42
C PRO A 299 14.38 -11.37 4.00
N LYS A 300 13.95 -12.55 3.55
CA LYS A 300 14.13 -12.96 2.15
C LYS A 300 13.40 -11.97 1.23
N PRO A 301 14.04 -11.47 0.16
CA PRO A 301 13.40 -10.57 -0.78
C PRO A 301 12.30 -11.30 -1.58
N PHE A 302 11.40 -10.51 -2.16
CA PHE A 302 10.34 -10.98 -3.04
C PHE A 302 10.92 -11.66 -4.30
N ARG A 303 10.11 -12.48 -4.97
CA ARG A 303 10.55 -13.18 -6.19
C ARG A 303 10.68 -12.22 -7.36
N GLN A 304 11.51 -12.58 -8.33
CA GLN A 304 11.61 -11.84 -9.59
C GLN A 304 10.23 -11.70 -10.25
N GLY A 305 9.90 -10.49 -10.70
CA GLY A 305 8.60 -10.14 -11.29
C GLY A 305 7.47 -9.91 -10.28
N GLU A 306 7.69 -10.16 -8.98
CA GLU A 306 6.67 -9.97 -7.94
C GLU A 306 6.46 -8.48 -7.66
N THR A 307 5.20 -8.04 -7.66
CA THR A 307 4.82 -6.65 -7.37
C THR A 307 4.82 -6.44 -5.85
N ILE A 308 5.58 -5.44 -5.38
CA ILE A 308 5.75 -5.16 -3.95
C ILE A 308 4.94 -3.96 -3.49
N TYR A 309 4.50 -3.12 -4.43
CA TYR A 309 3.80 -1.88 -4.17
C TYR A 309 2.89 -1.53 -5.35
N THR A 310 1.68 -1.08 -5.05
CA THR A 310 0.70 -0.61 -6.03
C THR A 310 -0.12 0.53 -5.41
N ARG A 311 -0.33 1.61 -6.16
CA ARG A 311 -1.19 2.73 -5.75
C ARG A 311 -1.80 3.40 -6.97
N TYR A 312 -3.10 3.69 -6.91
CA TYR A 312 -3.75 4.53 -7.90
C TYR A 312 -3.43 6.00 -7.63
N ILE A 313 -3.14 6.77 -8.68
CA ILE A 313 -2.78 8.19 -8.60
C ILE A 313 -3.88 9.01 -9.28
N PRO A 314 -4.82 9.60 -8.51
CA PRO A 314 -5.92 10.37 -9.07
C PRO A 314 -5.49 11.50 -10.00
N SER A 315 -4.41 12.23 -9.67
CA SER A 315 -3.95 13.34 -10.52
C SER A 315 -3.41 12.93 -11.89
N LEU A 316 -3.12 11.63 -12.09
CA LEU A 316 -2.63 11.08 -13.35
C LEU A 316 -3.61 10.11 -14.00
N ASP A 317 -4.65 9.66 -13.27
CA ASP A 317 -5.57 8.60 -13.68
C ASP A 317 -4.87 7.29 -14.07
N GLN A 318 -3.88 6.88 -13.26
CA GLN A 318 -3.07 5.69 -13.52
C GLN A 318 -2.70 4.96 -12.23
N TYR A 319 -2.50 3.65 -12.31
CA TYR A 319 -1.82 2.91 -11.26
C TYR A 319 -0.30 3.01 -11.41
N LEU A 320 0.36 3.41 -10.33
CA LEU A 320 1.80 3.24 -10.14
C LEU A 320 2.07 1.94 -9.40
N SER A 321 2.98 1.13 -9.92
CA SER A 321 3.44 -0.08 -9.24
C SER A 321 4.96 -0.24 -9.30
N PHE A 322 5.50 -0.97 -8.33
CA PHE A 322 6.90 -1.41 -8.34
C PHE A 322 6.95 -2.93 -8.18
N ARG A 323 7.70 -3.59 -9.07
CA ARG A 323 7.95 -5.03 -9.01
C ARG A 323 9.42 -5.34 -8.99
N VAL A 324 9.82 -6.48 -8.43
CA VAL A 324 11.20 -6.93 -8.51
C VAL A 324 11.59 -7.17 -9.97
N ALA A 325 12.76 -6.66 -10.36
CA ALA A 325 13.32 -6.88 -11.69
C ALA A 325 13.57 -8.37 -11.95
N SER A 326 13.63 -8.78 -13.22
CA SER A 326 13.74 -10.18 -13.63
C SER A 326 14.77 -10.42 -14.73
N LEU A 327 15.50 -11.52 -14.62
CA LEU A 327 16.37 -12.06 -15.69
C LEU A 327 15.59 -12.89 -16.72
N SER A 328 14.26 -12.90 -16.66
CA SER A 328 13.43 -13.57 -17.67
C SER A 328 13.76 -13.03 -19.06
N LYS A 329 14.01 -13.94 -20.01
CA LYS A 329 14.21 -13.60 -21.43
C LYS A 329 12.90 -13.20 -22.12
N ARG A 330 11.76 -13.39 -21.48
CA ARG A 330 10.44 -12.95 -21.95
C ARG A 330 9.99 -11.74 -21.13
N PRO A 331 9.19 -10.82 -21.72
CA PRO A 331 8.54 -9.76 -20.97
C PRO A 331 7.81 -10.32 -19.74
N VAL A 332 7.97 -9.64 -18.61
CA VAL A 332 7.33 -10.04 -17.36
C VAL A 332 5.86 -9.63 -17.42
N PRO A 333 4.90 -10.57 -17.34
CA PRO A 333 3.49 -10.22 -17.38
C PRO A 333 3.11 -9.34 -16.17
N TYR A 334 2.36 -8.28 -16.42
CA TYR A 334 1.80 -7.45 -15.36
C TYR A 334 0.45 -8.03 -14.91
N ALA A 335 0.35 -8.36 -13.61
CA ALA A 335 -0.86 -8.89 -12.98
C ALA A 335 -1.51 -7.90 -11.99
N GLY A 336 -1.08 -6.64 -12.03
CA GLY A 336 -1.68 -5.58 -11.23
C GLY A 336 -2.89 -4.94 -11.92
N PRO A 337 -3.55 -4.00 -11.24
CA PRO A 337 -4.68 -3.27 -11.79
C PRO A 337 -4.28 -2.23 -12.86
N TYR A 338 -5.26 -1.89 -13.70
CA TYR A 338 -5.19 -0.84 -14.72
C TYR A 338 -6.27 0.21 -14.42
N SER A 339 -6.01 1.49 -14.71
CA SER A 339 -6.98 2.57 -14.50
C SER A 339 -8.18 2.45 -15.44
N HIS A 340 -7.92 2.13 -16.71
CA HIS A 340 -8.93 1.84 -17.71
C HIS A 340 -8.90 0.35 -18.02
N SER A 341 -10.04 -0.33 -17.87
CA SER A 341 -10.20 -1.63 -18.51
C SER A 341 -9.98 -1.40 -20.00
N HIS A 342 -9.04 -2.12 -20.61
CA HIS A 342 -9.03 -2.23 -22.06
C HIS A 342 -10.40 -2.78 -22.44
N SER A 343 -11.28 -1.92 -22.94
CA SER A 343 -12.51 -2.31 -23.60
C SER A 343 -12.07 -3.29 -24.69
N ALA A 344 -12.28 -4.58 -24.45
CA ALA A 344 -12.17 -5.60 -25.47
C ALA A 344 -13.04 -5.11 -26.63
N ALA A 345 -12.40 -4.73 -27.72
CA ALA A 345 -13.10 -4.29 -28.90
C ALA A 345 -13.94 -5.46 -29.42
N GLY A 346 -15.27 -5.29 -29.41
CA GLY A 346 -16.20 -6.05 -30.25
C GLY A 346 -17.30 -6.83 -29.54
N GLY A 347 -18.53 -6.32 -29.64
CA GLY A 347 -19.72 -7.13 -29.92
C GLY A 347 -20.50 -7.70 -28.74
N ALA A 348 -21.72 -7.18 -28.55
CA ALA A 348 -22.75 -7.80 -27.72
C ALA A 348 -23.22 -9.15 -28.29
N SER A 349 -23.25 -10.20 -27.48
CA SER A 349 -24.38 -11.12 -27.39
C SER A 349 -24.30 -11.97 -26.13
N SER A 350 -25.47 -12.22 -25.56
CA SER A 350 -25.77 -13.08 -24.43
C SER A 350 -25.28 -14.53 -24.55
N THR A 351 -25.27 -15.19 -23.38
CA THR A 351 -25.29 -16.63 -23.07
C THR A 351 -23.99 -17.45 -23.12
N SER A 352 -23.68 -17.95 -21.90
CA SER A 352 -23.16 -19.28 -21.54
C SER A 352 -21.73 -19.68 -21.88
N ASP A 353 -21.07 -20.09 -20.78
CA ASP A 353 -20.06 -21.13 -20.64
C ASP A 353 -18.59 -20.74 -20.81
N ALA A 354 -17.92 -20.60 -19.66
CA ALA A 354 -16.49 -20.45 -19.54
C ALA A 354 -15.82 -21.82 -19.72
N SER A 355 -15.62 -22.22 -20.98
CA SER A 355 -14.66 -23.28 -21.32
C SER A 355 -13.34 -22.66 -21.77
N LEU A 356 -12.26 -23.02 -21.08
CA LEU A 356 -10.87 -22.74 -21.43
C LEU A 356 -10.61 -22.98 -22.92
N GLN A 357 -10.28 -21.93 -23.69
CA GLN A 357 -9.75 -22.09 -25.04
C GLN A 357 -8.26 -21.75 -25.09
N SER A 358 -7.52 -22.78 -25.49
CA SER A 358 -6.07 -22.89 -25.61
C SER A 358 -5.50 -21.84 -26.56
N GLY A 359 -4.34 -21.30 -26.21
CA GLY A 359 -3.53 -20.44 -27.06
C GLY A 359 -3.11 -21.16 -28.34
N ARG A 360 -3.71 -20.71 -29.45
CA ARG A 360 -3.23 -20.79 -30.83
C ARG A 360 -4.26 -20.04 -31.66
N ASP A 361 -3.87 -18.90 -32.23
CA ASP A 361 -4.53 -18.17 -33.34
C ASP A 361 -4.56 -16.64 -33.17
N ILE A 362 -3.43 -16.03 -32.75
CA ILE A 362 -3.17 -14.60 -32.98
C ILE A 362 -1.86 -14.46 -33.76
N LEU A 363 -1.84 -15.00 -34.98
CA LEU A 363 -0.82 -14.73 -35.98
C LEU A 363 -1.46 -14.64 -37.37
N ARG A 364 -2.41 -13.71 -37.54
CA ARG A 364 -2.78 -13.21 -38.88
C ARG A 364 -3.67 -11.96 -38.82
N SER A 365 -3.07 -10.78 -38.87
CA SER A 365 -3.44 -9.78 -39.89
C SER A 365 -2.45 -8.63 -39.84
N THR A 366 -1.88 -8.37 -41.01
CA THR A 366 -0.91 -7.35 -41.34
C THR A 366 -1.58 -6.00 -41.58
N SER A 367 -0.76 -4.96 -41.35
CA SER A 367 -0.74 -3.67 -42.06
C SER A 367 -1.98 -2.78 -41.98
N GLN A 368 -1.96 -1.82 -41.05
CA GLN A 368 -2.36 -0.44 -41.34
C GLN A 368 -1.63 0.54 -40.41
N GLU A 369 -0.92 1.48 -41.02
CA GLU A 369 -0.23 2.59 -40.38
C GLU A 369 -1.24 3.56 -39.77
N GLY A 370 -1.14 3.76 -38.46
CA GLY A 370 -1.85 4.80 -37.73
C GLY A 370 -1.18 4.99 -36.37
N LYS A 371 -0.58 6.16 -36.14
CA LYS A 371 0.00 6.54 -34.84
C LYS A 371 -1.10 6.57 -33.77
N SER A 372 -1.33 5.45 -33.10
CA SER A 372 -2.01 5.41 -31.81
C SER A 372 -0.95 5.21 -30.72
N GLN A 373 -0.95 6.10 -29.73
CA GLN A 373 -0.06 6.04 -28.57
C GLN A 373 -0.41 4.78 -27.78
N SER A 374 0.49 3.80 -27.77
CA SER A 374 0.21 2.51 -27.15
C SER A 374 0.39 2.57 -25.62
N THR A 375 -0.73 2.51 -24.92
CA THR A 375 -0.84 2.12 -23.49
C THR A 375 -0.71 0.60 -23.35
N GLY A 376 0.19 -0.02 -24.11
CA GLY A 376 0.31 -1.48 -24.21
C GLY A 376 1.16 -2.10 -23.10
N PRO A 377 0.98 -3.41 -22.84
CA PRO A 377 1.76 -4.16 -21.86
C PRO A 377 3.26 -4.20 -22.21
N ALA A 378 4.10 -4.56 -21.23
CA ALA A 378 5.54 -4.72 -21.41
C ALA A 378 5.87 -5.53 -22.68
N THR A 379 6.64 -4.92 -23.59
CA THR A 379 7.01 -5.52 -24.89
C THR A 379 8.41 -6.11 -24.88
N LEU A 380 9.26 -5.68 -23.94
CA LEU A 380 10.64 -6.11 -23.77
C LEU A 380 10.84 -6.83 -22.43
N SER A 381 11.91 -7.63 -22.34
CA SER A 381 12.44 -8.11 -21.07
C SER A 381 13.09 -6.97 -20.27
N ASP A 382 13.27 -7.16 -18.96
CA ASP A 382 13.87 -6.12 -18.11
C ASP A 382 15.33 -5.85 -18.48
N VAL A 383 16.06 -6.87 -18.96
CA VAL A 383 17.43 -6.70 -19.45
C VAL A 383 17.46 -5.84 -20.71
N GLU A 384 16.50 -6.02 -21.62
CA GLU A 384 16.39 -5.19 -22.83
C GLU A 384 16.01 -3.75 -22.50
N TYR A 385 15.06 -3.53 -21.57
CA TYR A 385 14.75 -2.19 -21.06
C TYR A 385 15.98 -1.53 -20.42
N LEU A 386 16.71 -2.24 -19.55
CA LEU A 386 17.92 -1.71 -18.93
C LEU A 386 19.01 -1.42 -19.96
N HIS A 387 19.21 -2.29 -20.95
CA HIS A 387 20.15 -2.05 -22.03
C HIS A 387 19.78 -0.79 -22.82
N GLN A 388 18.50 -0.60 -23.15
CA GLN A 388 18.04 0.61 -23.82
C GLN A 388 18.23 1.86 -22.94
N TRP A 389 17.80 1.80 -21.68
CA TRP A 389 17.82 2.94 -20.78
C TRP A 389 19.23 3.34 -20.35
N HIS A 390 20.12 2.40 -20.03
CA HIS A 390 21.50 2.73 -19.66
C HIS A 390 22.34 3.30 -20.81
N ASN A 391 21.98 2.97 -22.06
CA ASN A 391 22.63 3.53 -23.25
C ASN A 391 22.00 4.86 -23.74
N ASP A 392 20.92 5.35 -23.11
CA ASP A 392 20.42 6.71 -23.33
C ASP A 392 21.42 7.72 -22.75
N GLU A 393 21.91 8.67 -23.57
CA GLU A 393 23.00 9.59 -23.18
C GLU A 393 22.74 10.33 -21.85
N ARG A 394 21.49 10.72 -21.61
CA ARG A 394 21.07 11.40 -20.38
C ARG A 394 21.18 10.48 -19.15
N VAL A 395 20.79 9.22 -19.29
CA VAL A 395 20.92 8.23 -18.21
C VAL A 395 22.38 7.87 -18.00
N ALA A 396 23.11 7.59 -19.08
CA ALA A 396 24.53 7.27 -19.10
C ALA A 396 25.36 8.32 -18.35
N HIS A 397 25.05 9.60 -18.55
CA HIS A 397 25.71 10.71 -17.86
C HIS A 397 25.65 10.62 -16.32
N SER A 398 24.57 10.02 -15.79
CA SER A 398 24.35 9.92 -14.33
C SER A 398 24.74 8.56 -13.76
N TRP A 399 24.52 7.48 -14.50
CA TRP A 399 24.68 6.10 -14.02
C TRP A 399 26.01 5.46 -14.46
N GLY A 400 26.53 5.79 -15.64
CA GLY A 400 27.80 5.24 -16.13
C GLY A 400 27.77 3.76 -16.51
N GLU A 401 26.58 3.18 -16.75
CA GLU A 401 26.38 1.75 -17.01
C GLU A 401 26.15 1.41 -18.49
N THR A 402 26.70 2.22 -19.40
CA THR A 402 26.66 1.97 -20.85
C THR A 402 27.42 0.70 -21.21
N GLY A 403 26.91 -0.07 -22.16
CA GLY A 403 27.57 -1.31 -22.58
C GLY A 403 26.67 -2.21 -23.41
N PRO A 404 27.21 -3.34 -23.91
CA PRO A 404 26.44 -4.34 -24.64
C PRO A 404 25.44 -5.03 -23.70
N ALA A 405 24.37 -5.61 -24.23
CA ALA A 405 23.32 -6.27 -23.44
C ALA A 405 23.81 -7.28 -22.39
N SER A 406 24.96 -7.95 -22.62
CA SER A 406 25.59 -8.84 -21.64
C SER A 406 26.04 -8.12 -20.37
N HIS A 407 26.43 -6.85 -20.48
CA HIS A 407 26.76 -5.97 -19.34
C HIS A 407 25.52 -5.73 -18.48
N GLN A 408 24.38 -5.39 -19.07
CA GLN A 408 23.15 -5.17 -18.30
C GLN A 408 22.56 -6.47 -17.73
N GLU A 409 22.75 -7.61 -18.40
CA GLU A 409 22.42 -8.91 -17.83
C GLU A 409 23.24 -9.20 -16.56
N GLU A 410 24.55 -8.93 -16.59
CA GLU A 410 25.42 -9.14 -15.43
C GLU A 410 25.18 -8.11 -14.32
N PHE A 411 24.95 -6.84 -14.68
CA PHE A 411 24.51 -5.79 -13.75
C PHE A 411 23.26 -6.23 -12.98
N LEU A 412 22.22 -6.66 -13.69
CA LEU A 412 20.98 -7.10 -13.06
C LEU A 412 21.17 -8.40 -12.25
N ARG A 413 22.02 -9.32 -12.71
CA ARG A 413 22.39 -10.53 -11.97
C ARG A 413 23.05 -10.18 -10.64
N GLY A 414 23.98 -9.23 -10.64
CA GLY A 414 24.63 -8.72 -9.43
C GLY A 414 23.62 -8.11 -8.46
N GLY A 415 22.71 -7.26 -8.96
CA GLY A 415 21.63 -6.68 -8.17
C GLY A 415 20.72 -7.73 -7.53
N LEU A 416 20.33 -8.77 -8.28
CA LEU A 416 19.47 -9.86 -7.79
C LEU A 416 20.17 -10.83 -6.82
N GLN A 417 21.50 -10.86 -6.82
CA GLN A 417 22.31 -11.65 -5.88
C GLN A 417 22.72 -10.86 -4.64
N SER A 418 22.50 -9.54 -4.65
CA SER A 418 22.78 -8.67 -3.51
C SER A 418 21.98 -9.08 -2.27
N ARG A 419 22.62 -9.03 -1.11
CA ARG A 419 21.96 -9.31 0.19
C ARG A 419 21.32 -8.07 0.81
N HIS A 420 21.67 -6.89 0.31
CA HIS A 420 21.23 -5.63 0.88
C HIS A 420 20.37 -4.78 -0.05
N SER A 421 20.36 -5.06 -1.36
CA SER A 421 19.63 -4.30 -2.37
C SER A 421 18.52 -5.13 -3.03
N ILE A 422 17.42 -4.47 -3.36
CA ILE A 422 16.27 -5.05 -4.06
C ILE A 422 16.07 -4.24 -5.35
N PRO A 423 16.42 -4.81 -6.53
CA PRO A 423 16.23 -4.14 -7.81
C PRO A 423 14.75 -4.18 -8.22
N LEU A 424 14.22 -3.04 -8.64
CA LEU A 424 12.81 -2.81 -8.93
C LEU A 424 12.62 -2.19 -10.32
N ILE A 425 11.52 -2.54 -10.96
CA ILE A 425 10.99 -1.88 -12.16
C ILE A 425 9.71 -1.14 -11.75
N GLY A 426 9.65 0.15 -12.05
CA GLY A 426 8.45 0.95 -11.91
C GLY A 426 7.55 0.85 -13.13
N LEU A 427 6.23 0.75 -12.93
CA LEU A 427 5.26 0.67 -14.01
C LEU A 427 4.09 1.62 -13.80
N TRP A 428 3.65 2.26 -14.90
CA TRP A 428 2.40 3.01 -15.00
C TRP A 428 1.39 2.18 -15.79
N ASP A 429 0.30 1.73 -15.15
CA ASP A 429 -0.68 0.81 -15.73
C ASP A 429 -0.01 -0.36 -16.48
N GLY A 430 0.95 -1.01 -15.82
CA GLY A 430 1.67 -2.14 -16.38
C GLY A 430 2.76 -1.82 -17.42
N LYS A 431 2.94 -0.54 -17.81
CA LYS A 431 4.02 -0.11 -18.71
C LYS A 431 5.29 0.26 -17.94
N PRO A 432 6.42 -0.45 -18.12
CA PRO A 432 7.69 -0.11 -17.47
C PRO A 432 8.18 1.30 -17.82
N PHE A 433 8.67 2.05 -16.84
CA PHE A 433 9.17 3.42 -17.06
C PHE A 433 10.55 3.72 -16.48
N GLY A 434 10.98 2.93 -15.50
CA GLY A 434 12.21 3.20 -14.77
C GLY A 434 12.70 2.02 -13.96
N TYR A 435 13.98 2.10 -13.60
CA TYR A 435 14.68 1.17 -12.73
C TYR A 435 14.98 1.83 -11.39
N PHE A 436 14.79 1.10 -10.32
CA PHE A 436 14.96 1.60 -8.96
C PHE A 436 15.66 0.53 -8.12
N GLU A 437 16.35 0.95 -7.07
CA GLU A 437 16.89 0.04 -6.07
C GLU A 437 16.44 0.50 -4.70
N MET A 438 15.80 -0.39 -3.94
CA MET A 438 15.54 -0.17 -2.52
C MET A 438 16.52 -1.00 -1.72
N TYR A 439 17.39 -0.36 -0.95
CA TYR A 439 18.48 -1.04 -0.25
C TYR A 439 18.55 -0.70 1.23
N TRP A 440 19.26 -1.53 2.00
CA TRP A 440 19.58 -1.29 3.41
C TRP A 440 20.87 -0.47 3.51
N VAL A 441 20.79 0.75 4.04
CA VAL A 441 21.92 1.69 4.04
C VAL A 441 23.10 1.15 4.83
N LYS A 442 22.81 0.48 5.95
CA LYS A 442 23.83 -0.02 6.88
C LYS A 442 24.76 -1.05 6.24
N GLU A 443 24.25 -1.86 5.30
CA GLU A 443 25.07 -2.83 4.56
C GLU A 443 25.61 -2.28 3.23
N ASP A 444 25.11 -1.15 2.77
CA ASP A 444 25.55 -0.52 1.53
C ASP A 444 26.91 0.18 1.72
N ARG A 445 27.61 0.40 0.60
CA ARG A 445 28.84 1.22 0.59
C ARG A 445 28.61 2.59 1.24
N LEU A 446 27.43 3.19 1.08
CA LEU A 446 27.06 4.45 1.71
C LEU A 446 27.19 4.37 3.24
N GLY A 447 26.78 3.27 3.86
CA GLY A 447 26.90 3.06 5.30
C GLY A 447 28.32 3.26 5.81
N GLY A 448 29.33 2.83 5.04
CA GLY A 448 30.74 3.04 5.35
C GLY A 448 31.17 4.51 5.40
N TYR A 449 30.54 5.41 4.63
CA TYR A 449 30.81 6.86 4.64
C TYR A 449 30.00 7.62 5.69
N LEU A 450 28.89 7.02 6.14
CA LEU A 450 28.04 7.59 7.19
C LEU A 450 28.53 7.23 8.59
N GLY A 451 29.33 6.16 8.73
CA GLY A 451 29.86 5.74 10.01
C GLY A 451 28.78 5.18 10.94
N GLY A 452 28.85 5.51 12.23
CA GLY A 452 27.95 4.98 13.26
C GLY A 452 26.52 5.53 13.23
N ASP A 453 26.24 6.57 12.44
CA ASP A 453 24.98 7.31 12.47
C ASP A 453 23.85 6.67 11.63
N VAL A 454 24.04 5.43 11.15
CA VAL A 454 23.07 4.70 10.33
C VAL A 454 22.21 3.78 11.19
N GLY A 455 20.90 4.01 11.14
CA GLY A 455 19.90 3.17 11.79
C GLY A 455 19.90 1.74 11.24
N ASP A 456 19.50 0.80 12.09
CA ASP A 456 19.43 -0.62 11.75
C ASP A 456 18.45 -0.92 10.60
N PHE A 457 17.49 -0.04 10.34
CA PHE A 457 16.45 -0.21 9.32
C PHE A 457 16.40 0.93 8.30
N ASP A 458 17.43 1.78 8.27
CA ASP A 458 17.50 2.88 7.31
C ASP A 458 17.55 2.33 5.89
N ARG A 459 16.76 2.95 5.02
CA ARG A 459 16.62 2.58 3.62
C ARG A 459 17.27 3.59 2.71
N GLY A 460 17.84 3.12 1.60
CA GLY A 460 18.35 3.98 0.55
C GLY A 460 17.67 3.68 -0.77
N LEU A 461 17.68 4.68 -1.66
CA LEU A 461 17.09 4.60 -2.98
C LEU A 461 18.10 4.99 -4.07
N HIS A 462 18.29 4.12 -5.06
CA HIS A 462 18.82 4.52 -6.37
C HIS A 462 17.68 4.60 -7.37
N VAL A 463 17.68 5.63 -8.23
CA VAL A 463 16.55 5.91 -9.11
C VAL A 463 17.00 6.24 -10.53
N LEU A 464 16.28 5.68 -11.50
CA LEU A 464 16.48 5.88 -12.92
C LEU A 464 15.12 5.92 -13.61
N VAL A 465 14.85 6.99 -14.35
CA VAL A 465 13.72 7.07 -15.28
C VAL A 465 14.27 6.95 -16.69
N GLY A 466 13.95 5.85 -17.36
CA GLY A 466 14.40 5.55 -18.71
C GLY A 466 13.48 6.16 -19.75
N GLU A 467 12.19 5.91 -19.62
CA GLU A 467 11.18 6.34 -20.59
C GLU A 467 10.92 7.85 -20.55
N THR A 468 10.95 8.49 -21.72
CA THR A 468 10.80 9.95 -21.81
C THR A 468 9.37 10.42 -21.51
N GLU A 469 8.36 9.65 -21.89
CA GLU A 469 6.94 9.98 -21.69
C GLU A 469 6.53 10.07 -20.21
N PHE A 470 7.27 9.41 -19.32
CA PHE A 470 6.98 9.35 -17.89
C PHE A 470 7.81 10.33 -17.06
N ARG A 471 8.41 11.33 -17.71
CA ARG A 471 9.17 12.40 -17.07
C ARG A 471 8.29 13.62 -16.77
N GLY A 472 8.82 14.50 -15.90
CA GLY A 472 8.20 15.79 -15.57
C GLY A 472 7.88 15.93 -14.09
N ALA A 473 7.82 17.18 -13.62
CA ALA A 473 7.62 17.49 -12.20
C ALA A 473 6.34 16.85 -11.62
N HIS A 474 5.28 16.77 -12.44
CA HIS A 474 4.00 16.16 -12.09
C HIS A 474 4.12 14.66 -11.76
N ARG A 475 5.06 13.91 -12.37
CA ARG A 475 5.32 12.49 -12.07
C ARG A 475 6.43 12.26 -11.06
N VAL A 476 7.47 13.10 -11.06
CA VAL A 476 8.62 12.94 -10.15
C VAL A 476 8.21 12.98 -8.69
N LYS A 477 7.39 13.96 -8.30
CA LYS A 477 6.83 14.03 -6.95
C LYS A 477 6.09 12.75 -6.56
N VAL A 478 5.37 12.14 -7.51
CA VAL A 478 4.52 10.98 -7.26
C VAL A 478 5.34 9.71 -7.03
N TRP A 479 6.31 9.43 -7.90
CA TRP A 479 7.11 8.20 -7.74
C TRP A 479 8.15 8.32 -6.63
N ILE A 480 8.67 9.51 -6.30
CA ILE A 480 9.54 9.71 -5.12
C ILE A 480 8.75 9.35 -3.85
N ASP A 481 7.57 9.94 -3.67
CA ASP A 481 6.72 9.66 -2.51
C ASP A 481 6.29 8.20 -2.45
N ALA A 482 6.02 7.59 -3.60
CA ALA A 482 5.62 6.18 -3.66
C ALA A 482 6.77 5.24 -3.24
N LEU A 483 8.03 5.53 -3.59
CA LEU A 483 9.19 4.77 -3.13
C LEU A 483 9.43 4.95 -1.62
N VAL A 484 9.30 6.18 -1.12
CA VAL A 484 9.39 6.47 0.32
C VAL A 484 8.27 5.74 1.09
N HIS A 485 7.04 5.81 0.59
CA HIS A 485 5.91 5.07 1.13
C HIS A 485 6.15 3.56 1.07
N ALA A 486 6.68 3.02 -0.04
CA ALA A 486 7.05 1.61 -0.13
C ALA A 486 8.10 1.20 0.93
N CYS A 487 9.06 2.08 1.26
CA CYS A 487 10.01 1.83 2.35
C CYS A 487 9.30 1.71 3.71
N TRP A 488 8.37 2.63 4.02
CA TRP A 488 7.59 2.60 5.27
C TRP A 488 6.72 1.35 5.39
N LEU A 489 6.11 0.91 4.29
CA LEU A 489 5.26 -0.30 4.28
C LEU A 489 6.08 -1.61 4.28
N ALA A 490 7.33 -1.56 3.81
CA ALA A 490 8.18 -2.75 3.76
C ALA A 490 8.64 -3.20 5.16
N ASP A 491 8.93 -2.26 6.06
CA ASP A 491 9.27 -2.54 7.46
C ASP A 491 8.91 -1.34 8.35
N SER A 492 8.01 -1.53 9.31
CA SER A 492 7.53 -0.45 10.19
C SER A 492 8.60 0.13 11.11
N ARG A 493 9.80 -0.48 11.18
CA ARG A 493 10.96 0.00 11.96
C ARG A 493 11.88 0.91 11.16
N THR A 494 11.66 1.08 9.85
CA THR A 494 12.41 2.02 9.03
C THR A 494 12.05 3.44 9.42
N GLU A 495 13.01 4.22 9.91
CA GLU A 495 12.80 5.60 10.37
C GLU A 495 13.37 6.66 9.42
N VAL A 496 14.29 6.27 8.55
CA VAL A 496 14.96 7.17 7.60
C VAL A 496 15.04 6.53 6.21
N VAL A 497 14.75 7.33 5.18
CA VAL A 497 15.06 7.02 3.78
C VAL A 497 16.07 8.03 3.25
N VAL A 498 17.08 7.55 2.53
CA VAL A 498 18.18 8.38 1.99
C VAL A 498 18.28 8.30 0.48
N LEU A 499 18.76 9.39 -0.12
CA LEU A 499 19.26 9.45 -1.50
C LEU A 499 20.57 10.24 -1.55
N GLU A 500 21.46 9.86 -2.46
CA GLU A 500 22.77 10.50 -2.63
C GLU A 500 23.06 10.94 -4.07
N PRO A 501 22.20 11.82 -4.66
CA PRO A 501 22.42 12.35 -6.00
C PRO A 501 23.73 13.13 -6.08
N ARG A 502 24.34 13.15 -7.28
CA ARG A 502 25.50 14.00 -7.55
C ARG A 502 25.19 15.47 -7.25
N VAL A 503 26.19 16.23 -6.81
CA VAL A 503 26.01 17.65 -6.43
C VAL A 503 25.54 18.54 -7.57
N ASP A 504 25.87 18.18 -8.81
CA ASP A 504 25.46 18.88 -10.04
C ASP A 504 24.03 18.55 -10.48
N ASN A 505 23.38 17.53 -9.89
CA ASN A 505 21.97 17.21 -10.17
C ASN A 505 21.02 18.07 -9.33
N LEU A 506 21.07 19.39 -9.56
CA LEU A 506 20.27 20.39 -8.85
C LEU A 506 18.76 20.15 -8.99
N LYS A 507 18.34 19.58 -10.13
CA LYS A 507 16.94 19.28 -10.41
C LYS A 507 16.40 18.21 -9.48
N LEU A 508 17.12 17.09 -9.32
CA LEU A 508 16.72 16.02 -8.40
C LEU A 508 16.80 16.51 -6.95
N LYS A 509 17.84 17.29 -6.60
CA LYS A 509 17.94 17.93 -5.26
C LYS A 509 16.68 18.75 -4.94
N THR A 510 16.27 19.62 -5.85
CA THR A 510 15.09 20.49 -5.67
C THR A 510 13.82 19.66 -5.50
N TYR A 511 13.61 18.64 -6.33
CA TYR A 511 12.46 17.75 -6.18
C TYR A 511 12.45 17.03 -4.83
N LEU A 512 13.61 16.60 -4.32
CA LEU A 512 13.69 15.97 -3.01
C LEU A 512 13.34 16.95 -1.89
N GLU A 513 13.85 18.19 -1.94
CA GLU A 513 13.53 19.25 -0.97
C GLU A 513 12.02 19.58 -0.96
N GLU A 514 11.39 19.68 -2.13
CA GLU A 514 9.94 19.86 -2.26
C GLU A 514 9.10 18.68 -1.72
N ARG A 515 9.70 17.49 -1.56
CA ARG A 515 9.06 16.30 -0.99
C ARG A 515 9.43 16.04 0.48
N GLY A 516 10.10 17.00 1.13
CA GLY A 516 10.41 16.92 2.56
C GLY A 516 11.74 16.25 2.88
N PHE A 517 12.57 15.93 1.88
CA PHE A 517 13.95 15.59 2.16
C PHE A 517 14.72 16.86 2.56
N TYR A 518 15.67 16.72 3.47
CA TYR A 518 16.65 17.76 3.75
C TYR A 518 18.05 17.27 3.34
N LYS A 519 18.89 18.21 2.88
CA LYS A 519 20.32 17.94 2.69
C LYS A 519 20.98 17.94 4.07
N GLU A 520 21.50 16.80 4.49
CA GLU A 520 22.27 16.71 5.74
C GLU A 520 23.69 17.25 5.53
N ARG A 521 24.40 16.73 4.53
CA ARG A 521 25.77 17.12 4.18
C ARG A 521 26.13 16.66 2.77
N GLU A 522 27.34 16.96 2.34
CA GLU A 522 27.93 16.31 1.16
C GLU A 522 28.81 15.13 1.55
N ILE A 523 28.89 14.14 0.66
CA ILE A 523 29.75 12.96 0.81
C ILE A 523 30.59 12.82 -0.45
N THR A 524 31.88 12.56 -0.24
CA THR A 524 32.84 12.28 -1.30
C THR A 524 32.98 10.78 -1.49
N PHE A 525 32.53 10.28 -2.64
CA PHE A 525 32.84 8.94 -3.13
C PHE A 525 34.03 9.01 -4.11
N PRO A 526 34.78 7.91 -4.30
CA PRO A 526 35.90 7.87 -5.26
C PRO A 526 35.54 8.31 -6.69
N HIS A 527 34.26 8.19 -7.07
CA HIS A 527 33.77 8.45 -8.42
C HIS A 527 32.80 9.66 -8.51
N LYS A 528 32.40 10.27 -7.38
CA LYS A 528 31.47 11.41 -7.37
C LYS A 528 31.44 12.17 -6.05
N GLN A 529 31.09 13.46 -6.11
CA GLN A 529 30.62 14.24 -4.96
C GLN A 529 29.08 14.19 -4.93
N SER A 530 28.50 13.86 -3.79
CA SER A 530 27.05 13.65 -3.63
C SER A 530 26.44 14.51 -2.53
N ASN A 531 25.21 14.97 -2.73
CA ASN A 531 24.37 15.52 -1.66
C ASN A 531 23.72 14.36 -0.89
N LEU A 532 23.99 14.20 0.40
CA LEU A 532 23.24 13.26 1.24
C LEU A 532 21.88 13.89 1.60
N MET A 533 20.83 13.39 0.97
CA MET A 533 19.45 13.79 1.21
C MET A 533 18.79 12.76 2.11
N LYS A 534 18.12 13.21 3.18
CA LYS A 534 17.38 12.34 4.11
C LYS A 534 15.94 12.79 4.24
N ILE A 535 15.02 11.84 4.36
CA ILE A 535 13.67 12.07 4.87
C ILE A 535 13.45 11.17 6.08
N ARG A 536 12.90 11.75 7.15
CA ARG A 536 12.53 11.00 8.35
C ARG A 536 11.05 10.65 8.31
N ARG A 537 10.70 9.53 8.93
CA ARG A 537 9.33 9.00 8.97
C ARG A 537 8.34 9.97 9.64
N ASP A 538 8.77 10.64 10.71
CA ASP A 538 8.02 11.67 11.44
C ASP A 538 7.79 12.96 10.63
N GLY A 539 8.74 13.29 9.75
CA GLY A 539 8.65 14.44 8.83
C GLY A 539 7.87 14.16 7.53
N TRP A 540 7.47 12.90 7.28
CA TRP A 540 6.72 12.54 6.07
C TRP A 540 5.20 12.72 6.29
N GLU A 541 4.59 13.65 5.55
CA GLU A 541 3.18 14.03 5.72
C GLU A 541 2.17 13.08 5.07
N GLY A 542 2.60 12.36 4.04
CA GLY A 542 1.74 11.52 3.21
C GLY A 542 2.16 11.57 1.74
N PRO A 543 1.57 10.71 0.90
CA PRO A 543 1.97 10.60 -0.49
C PRO A 543 1.30 11.67 -1.37
N ALA A 544 1.92 12.05 -2.48
CA ALA A 544 1.29 12.86 -3.51
C ALA A 544 0.09 12.13 -4.10
N ILE A 545 -1.04 12.84 -4.19
CA ILE A 545 -2.35 12.35 -4.67
C ILE A 545 -2.56 12.78 -6.12
#